data_AF-A0A9Q8P7D9-F1
#
_entry.id   AF-A0A9Q8P7D9-F1
#
_cell.length_a   1.000
_cell.length_b   1.000
_cell.length_c   1.000
_cell.angle_alpha   90.00
_cell.angle_beta   90.00
_cell.angle_gamma   90.00
#
_symmetry.space_group_name_H-M   'P 1'
#
loop_
_entity.id
_entity.type
_entity.pdbx_description
1 polymer ?
#
loop_
_entity_poly.entity_id
_entity_poly.type
_entity_poly.pdbx_seq_one_letter_code
_entity_poly.pdbx_strand_id
1 'polypeptide(L)'
;MAVKQPIVALFGYDSSAFTTKIRLILKLKQIPYTYIQVPTMMPRPTLRDNFHLTYRKIPVLALGRDVYCDTSLISEALEHFFPPSEGYRSIYPRARDGSNYRPMMRGFASYWVDRPYFRATCGLMPASIWRSSFGVDRAALIGHKLDPDKLEKKLPENLLKLDMHLSILEPMLAESEGPWLFSTATPSLADVALYYQTLWGTEIAAGRYIENITMGQTPDETNEGAKPVFNDERYPGVLSWFHRMQRYFDELHSVEDQETKLKSVLEQMKQSPALGPKSLLLPTPRASHAKLDEKTGLKKGALVSVAPDDTGRDDPTIGTLIALSPEEVVIQPQALENPATVETRIHFPRLGFVVRPVKDKANL
;
A
#
# COMPACT_ATOMS: atom_id res chain seq x y z
N MET A 1 12.59 -31.61 -9.02
CA MET A 1 11.97 -30.54 -9.82
C MET A 1 12.12 -29.25 -9.03
N ALA A 2 12.66 -28.18 -9.61
CA ALA A 2 12.73 -26.89 -8.93
C ALA A 2 11.31 -26.47 -8.54
N VAL A 3 11.08 -26.13 -7.27
CA VAL A 3 9.79 -25.59 -6.83
C VAL A 3 9.60 -24.28 -7.59
N LYS A 4 8.66 -24.24 -8.53
CA LYS A 4 8.34 -23.04 -9.29
C LYS A 4 7.85 -22.00 -8.28
N GLN A 5 8.55 -20.87 -8.18
CA GLN A 5 8.14 -19.79 -7.29
C GLN A 5 6.72 -19.32 -7.66
N PRO A 6 5.90 -18.96 -6.66
CA PRO A 6 4.54 -18.49 -6.92
C PRO A 6 4.57 -17.21 -7.76
N ILE A 7 3.56 -17.05 -8.62
CA ILE A 7 3.38 -15.80 -9.37
C ILE A 7 3.20 -14.63 -8.40
N VAL A 8 3.89 -13.52 -8.67
CA VAL A 8 3.75 -12.25 -7.95
C VAL A 8 2.98 -11.30 -8.86
N ALA A 9 1.73 -10.99 -8.51
CA ALA A 9 0.90 -10.10 -9.31
C ALA A 9 0.39 -8.92 -8.49
N LEU A 10 0.70 -7.70 -8.94
CA LEU A 10 0.29 -6.45 -8.31
C LEU A 10 -0.90 -5.86 -9.06
N PHE A 11 -2.02 -5.68 -8.37
CA PHE A 11 -3.21 -5.04 -8.92
C PHE A 11 -3.26 -3.59 -8.47
N GLY A 12 -3.21 -2.66 -9.41
CA GLY A 12 -2.99 -1.23 -9.17
C GLY A 12 -3.56 -0.32 -10.25
N TYR A 13 -3.44 0.98 -10.04
CA TYR A 13 -3.46 1.98 -11.13
C TYR A 13 -2.23 2.89 -11.01
N ASP A 14 -1.74 3.40 -12.14
CA ASP A 14 -0.41 4.01 -12.24
C ASP A 14 -0.26 5.29 -11.37
N SER A 15 -1.26 6.17 -11.37
CA SER A 15 -1.25 7.41 -10.57
C SER A 15 -1.43 7.22 -9.06
N SER A 16 -1.54 5.98 -8.57
CA SER A 16 -1.70 5.70 -7.14
C SER A 16 -0.36 5.81 -6.38
N ALA A 17 -0.33 6.65 -5.36
CA ALA A 17 0.80 6.76 -4.43
C ALA A 17 1.14 5.39 -3.81
N PHE A 18 0.13 4.69 -3.29
CA PHE A 18 0.32 3.40 -2.61
C PHE A 18 0.72 2.27 -3.57
N THR A 19 0.30 2.33 -4.84
CA THR A 19 0.81 1.38 -5.86
C THR A 19 2.29 1.63 -6.10
N THR A 20 2.69 2.90 -6.22
CA THR A 20 4.10 3.32 -6.37
C THR A 20 4.96 2.80 -5.22
N LYS A 21 4.48 2.89 -3.98
CA LYS A 21 5.16 2.31 -2.80
C LYS A 21 5.51 0.83 -3.01
N ILE A 22 4.54 0.01 -3.41
CA ILE A 22 4.77 -1.43 -3.59
C ILE A 22 5.67 -1.72 -4.81
N ARG A 23 5.52 -0.98 -5.91
CA ARG A 23 6.43 -1.09 -7.07
C ARG A 23 7.88 -0.79 -6.68
N LEU A 24 8.11 0.24 -5.86
CA LEU A 24 9.43 0.57 -5.32
C LEU A 24 9.96 -0.50 -4.36
N ILE A 25 9.11 -1.12 -3.53
CA ILE A 25 9.52 -2.24 -2.67
C ILE A 25 9.92 -3.46 -3.51
N LEU A 26 9.12 -3.82 -4.53
CA LEU A 26 9.44 -4.91 -5.46
C LEU A 26 10.76 -4.63 -6.20
N LYS A 27 10.96 -3.40 -6.67
CA LYS A 27 12.21 -2.97 -7.32
C LYS A 27 13.39 -3.01 -6.34
N LEU A 28 13.25 -2.50 -5.11
CA LEU A 28 14.31 -2.53 -4.10
C LEU A 28 14.72 -3.97 -3.77
N LYS A 29 13.73 -4.86 -3.58
CA LYS A 29 13.99 -6.28 -3.29
C LYS A 29 14.43 -7.09 -4.51
N GLN A 30 14.34 -6.51 -5.71
CA GLN A 30 14.59 -7.15 -7.00
C GLN A 30 13.70 -8.39 -7.24
N ILE A 31 12.40 -8.27 -6.97
CA ILE A 31 11.40 -9.34 -7.13
C ILE A 31 10.68 -9.16 -8.47
N PRO A 32 10.81 -10.12 -9.40
CA PRO A 32 10.00 -10.12 -10.63
C PRO A 32 8.50 -10.17 -10.32
N TYR A 33 7.71 -9.31 -10.97
CA TYR A 33 6.26 -9.26 -10.77
C TYR A 33 5.52 -8.89 -12.06
N THR A 34 4.26 -9.28 -12.15
CA THR A 34 3.34 -8.83 -13.20
C THR A 34 2.45 -7.71 -12.65
N TYR A 35 2.32 -6.61 -13.38
CA TYR A 35 1.42 -5.52 -13.04
C TYR A 35 0.07 -5.67 -13.77
N ILE A 36 -1.03 -5.60 -13.03
CA ILE A 36 -2.39 -5.66 -13.57
C ILE A 36 -3.11 -4.35 -13.25
N GLN A 37 -3.35 -3.55 -14.29
CA GLN A 37 -4.13 -2.31 -14.19
C GLN A 37 -5.58 -2.64 -13.78
N VAL A 38 -6.10 -1.93 -12.79
CA VAL A 38 -7.51 -1.91 -12.38
C VAL A 38 -8.05 -0.47 -12.44
N PRO A 39 -9.37 -0.25 -12.59
CA PRO A 39 -9.92 1.10 -12.73
C PRO A 39 -9.57 2.04 -11.57
N THR A 40 -9.34 3.33 -11.76
CA THR A 40 -8.99 4.25 -10.65
C THR A 40 -10.09 4.40 -9.59
N MET A 41 -11.34 4.20 -10.00
CA MET A 41 -12.57 4.32 -9.20
C MET A 41 -13.35 3.00 -9.19
N MET A 42 -14.35 2.89 -8.32
CA MET A 42 -15.24 1.71 -8.33
C MET A 42 -16.18 1.73 -9.55
N PRO A 43 -16.62 0.56 -10.06
CA PRO A 43 -16.33 -0.81 -9.61
C PRO A 43 -14.99 -1.37 -10.10
N ARG A 44 -14.45 -2.38 -9.40
CA ARG A 44 -13.22 -3.11 -9.76
C ARG A 44 -13.52 -4.58 -10.09
N PRO A 45 -14.11 -4.89 -11.26
CA PRO A 45 -14.56 -6.24 -11.61
C PRO A 45 -13.42 -7.27 -11.58
N THR A 46 -12.20 -6.90 -11.97
CA THR A 46 -11.04 -7.79 -11.93
C THR A 46 -10.82 -8.41 -10.55
N LEU A 47 -10.99 -7.66 -9.46
CA LEU A 47 -10.80 -8.19 -8.11
C LEU A 47 -12.05 -8.90 -7.60
N ARG A 48 -13.21 -8.30 -7.86
CA ARG A 48 -14.50 -8.85 -7.47
C ARG A 48 -14.76 -10.21 -8.10
N ASP A 49 -14.64 -10.31 -9.41
CA ASP A 49 -15.12 -11.47 -10.16
C ASP A 49 -14.11 -12.63 -10.09
N ASN A 50 -12.82 -12.33 -9.98
CA ASN A 50 -11.78 -13.37 -9.93
C ASN A 50 -11.48 -13.87 -8.52
N PHE A 51 -11.63 -13.03 -7.48
CA PHE A 51 -11.20 -13.32 -6.11
C PHE A 51 -12.29 -13.10 -5.06
N HIS A 52 -13.49 -12.69 -5.45
CA HIS A 52 -14.56 -12.28 -4.54
C HIS A 52 -14.15 -11.19 -3.55
N LEU A 53 -13.20 -10.34 -3.96
CA LEU A 53 -12.67 -9.26 -3.15
C LEU A 53 -13.46 -7.97 -3.40
N THR A 54 -14.19 -7.51 -2.38
CA THR A 54 -14.96 -6.25 -2.40
C THR A 54 -14.22 -5.07 -1.79
N TYR A 55 -13.10 -5.33 -1.12
CA TYR A 55 -12.22 -4.30 -0.55
C TYR A 55 -11.88 -3.21 -1.56
N ARG A 56 -12.14 -1.96 -1.17
CA ARG A 56 -12.11 -0.81 -2.08
C ARG A 56 -10.71 -0.25 -2.36
N LYS A 57 -9.79 -0.33 -1.39
CA LYS A 57 -8.46 0.30 -1.55
C LYS A 57 -7.52 -0.57 -2.39
N ILE A 58 -6.53 0.09 -2.96
CA ILE A 58 -5.53 -0.46 -3.88
C ILE A 58 -4.18 0.14 -3.50
N PRO A 59 -3.06 -0.59 -3.64
CA PRO A 59 -2.93 -1.87 -4.33
C PRO A 59 -3.35 -3.10 -3.51
N VAL A 60 -3.52 -4.22 -4.22
CA VAL A 60 -3.54 -5.57 -3.65
C VAL A 60 -2.51 -6.44 -4.38
N LEU A 61 -1.88 -7.37 -3.68
CA LEU A 61 -0.84 -8.24 -4.22
C LEU A 61 -1.27 -9.71 -4.12
N ALA A 62 -1.22 -10.46 -5.22
CA ALA A 62 -1.35 -11.90 -5.19
C ALA A 62 0.04 -12.57 -5.18
N LEU A 63 0.22 -13.53 -4.27
CA LEU A 63 1.32 -14.49 -4.25
C LEU A 63 0.71 -15.89 -4.39
N GLY A 64 0.70 -16.43 -5.62
CA GLY A 64 0.00 -17.69 -5.89
C GLY A 64 -1.50 -17.57 -5.60
N ARG A 65 -2.03 -18.28 -4.60
CA ARG A 65 -3.46 -18.24 -4.23
C ARG A 65 -3.77 -17.32 -3.04
N ASP A 66 -2.78 -16.61 -2.53
CA ASP A 66 -2.91 -15.73 -1.37
C ASP A 66 -2.89 -14.27 -1.82
N VAL A 67 -3.96 -13.53 -1.49
CA VAL A 67 -4.15 -12.14 -1.90
C VAL A 67 -4.02 -11.24 -0.67
N TYR A 68 -2.97 -10.42 -0.66
CA TYR A 68 -2.62 -9.50 0.41
C TYR A 68 -3.18 -8.11 0.14
N CYS A 69 -4.01 -7.65 1.06
CA CYS A 69 -4.56 -6.30 1.08
C CYS A 69 -3.75 -5.40 2.01
N ASP A 70 -3.70 -4.11 1.68
CA ASP A 70 -2.95 -3.06 2.39
C ASP A 70 -1.42 -3.11 2.23
N THR A 71 -0.81 -1.97 1.96
CA THR A 71 0.64 -1.90 1.68
C THR A 71 1.50 -2.30 2.89
N SER A 72 1.00 -2.14 4.12
CA SER A 72 1.72 -2.57 5.32
C SER A 72 1.88 -4.09 5.36
N LEU A 73 0.82 -4.84 5.04
CA LEU A 73 0.88 -6.29 5.02
C LEU A 73 1.59 -6.81 3.78
N ILE A 74 1.36 -6.20 2.61
CA ILE A 74 2.09 -6.55 1.37
C ILE A 74 3.60 -6.43 1.59
N SER A 75 4.07 -5.37 2.26
CA SER A 75 5.49 -5.18 2.57
C SER A 75 6.06 -6.32 3.42
N GLU A 76 5.31 -6.75 4.45
CA GLU A 76 5.72 -7.86 5.31
C GLU A 76 5.70 -9.21 4.58
N ALA A 77 4.70 -9.43 3.70
CA ALA A 77 4.62 -10.64 2.89
C ALA A 77 5.81 -10.75 1.94
N LEU A 78 6.14 -9.66 1.24
CA LEU A 78 7.31 -9.62 0.35
C LEU A 78 8.60 -9.85 1.15
N GLU A 79 8.76 -9.24 2.32
CA GLU A 79 9.93 -9.46 3.17
C GLU A 79 10.06 -10.91 3.65
N HIS A 80 8.94 -11.57 3.95
CA HIS A 80 8.92 -12.95 4.43
C HIS A 80 9.21 -13.96 3.32
N PHE A 81 8.51 -13.87 2.19
CA PHE A 81 8.59 -14.85 1.10
C PHE A 81 9.79 -14.65 0.17
N PHE A 82 10.44 -13.49 0.23
CA PHE A 82 11.64 -13.17 -0.53
C PHE A 82 12.75 -12.69 0.42
N PRO A 83 13.29 -13.60 1.27
CA PRO A 83 14.24 -13.25 2.30
C PRO A 83 15.69 -13.12 1.76
N PRO A 84 16.58 -12.42 2.48
CA PRO A 84 18.00 -12.35 2.12
C PRO A 84 18.72 -13.69 2.03
N SER A 85 18.26 -14.70 2.79
CA SER A 85 18.80 -16.06 2.71
C SER A 85 18.59 -16.72 1.34
N GLU A 86 17.70 -16.18 0.51
CA GLU A 86 17.42 -16.64 -0.87
C GLU A 86 17.97 -15.67 -1.94
N GLY A 87 18.81 -14.70 -1.53
CA GLY A 87 19.47 -13.76 -2.45
C GLY A 87 18.70 -12.47 -2.74
N TYR A 88 17.53 -12.27 -2.12
CA TYR A 88 16.78 -11.02 -2.23
C TYR A 88 17.32 -9.93 -1.30
N ARG A 89 17.04 -8.66 -1.60
CA ARG A 89 17.37 -7.57 -0.67
C ARG A 89 16.32 -7.46 0.44
N SER A 90 16.68 -6.91 1.59
CA SER A 90 15.75 -6.67 2.70
C SER A 90 15.27 -5.22 2.69
N ILE A 91 14.00 -4.99 3.05
CA ILE A 91 13.49 -3.65 3.39
C ILE A 91 13.79 -3.25 4.85
N TYR A 92 14.43 -4.12 5.62
CA TYR A 92 14.88 -3.89 6.99
C TYR A 92 16.38 -4.16 7.16
N PRO A 93 17.27 -3.49 6.39
CA PRO A 93 18.70 -3.60 6.60
C PRO A 93 19.07 -3.18 8.02
N ARG A 94 20.09 -3.82 8.59
CA ARG A 94 20.65 -3.40 9.88
C ARG A 94 21.32 -2.03 9.73
N ALA A 95 21.24 -1.24 10.80
CA ALA A 95 22.03 -0.02 10.88
C ALA A 95 23.53 -0.36 10.96
N ARG A 96 24.39 0.63 10.65
CA ARG A 96 25.86 0.47 10.64
C ARG A 96 26.43 0.02 11.99
N ASP A 97 25.77 0.36 13.09
CA ASP A 97 26.10 -0.07 14.45
C ASP A 97 25.61 -1.50 14.79
N GLY A 98 24.92 -2.17 13.86
CA GLY A 98 24.33 -3.50 14.02
C GLY A 98 22.90 -3.51 14.59
N SER A 99 22.37 -2.35 14.98
CA SER A 99 21.04 -2.21 15.59
C SER A 99 19.91 -2.63 14.63
N ASN A 100 18.84 -3.19 15.19
CA ASN A 100 17.63 -3.55 14.46
C ASN A 100 16.54 -2.51 14.65
N TYR A 101 16.26 -1.73 13.60
CA TYR A 101 15.22 -0.72 13.64
C TYR A 101 13.91 -1.13 12.96
N ARG A 102 13.69 -2.42 12.66
CA ARG A 102 12.48 -2.90 11.95
C ARG A 102 11.16 -2.34 12.52
N PRO A 103 10.87 -2.39 13.84
CA PRO A 103 9.62 -1.85 14.36
C PRO A 103 9.48 -0.34 14.14
N MET A 104 10.58 0.41 14.28
CA MET A 104 10.62 1.87 14.08
C MET A 104 10.45 2.23 12.60
N MET A 105 11.07 1.49 11.68
CA MET A 105 10.89 1.65 10.23
C MET A 105 9.45 1.36 9.81
N ARG A 106 8.83 0.29 10.34
CA ARG A 106 7.40 0.00 10.13
C ARG A 106 6.51 1.10 10.67
N GLY A 107 6.77 1.54 11.90
CA GLY A 107 6.03 2.63 12.54
C GLY A 107 6.10 3.92 11.74
N PHE A 108 7.30 4.34 11.35
CA PHE A 108 7.53 5.52 10.54
C PHE A 108 6.77 5.46 9.21
N ALA A 109 6.88 4.35 8.48
CA ALA A 109 6.17 4.16 7.23
C ALA A 109 4.64 4.19 7.41
N SER A 110 4.09 3.34 8.28
CA SER A 110 2.63 3.13 8.38
C SER A 110 1.88 4.20 9.18
N TYR A 111 2.54 4.91 10.10
CA TYR A 111 1.87 5.85 11.01
C TYR A 111 2.24 7.31 10.83
N TRP A 112 3.43 7.60 10.32
CA TRP A 112 3.80 8.96 9.98
C TRP A 112 3.65 9.20 8.48
N VAL A 113 4.29 8.40 7.65
CA VAL A 113 4.31 8.68 6.21
C VAL A 113 2.94 8.41 5.58
N ASP A 114 2.42 7.20 5.74
CA ASP A 114 1.15 6.77 5.12
C ASP A 114 -0.08 7.51 5.68
N ARG A 115 0.06 8.29 6.77
CA ARG A 115 -1.05 8.97 7.46
C ARG A 115 -0.89 10.50 7.46
N PRO A 116 -0.23 11.17 8.44
CA PRO A 116 -0.16 12.62 8.44
C PRO A 116 0.60 13.21 7.26
N TYR A 117 1.73 12.62 6.83
CA TYR A 117 2.49 13.13 5.69
C TYR A 117 1.72 12.95 4.36
N PHE A 118 1.08 11.79 4.18
CA PHE A 118 0.14 11.53 3.07
C PHE A 118 -1.00 12.56 3.06
N ARG A 119 -1.61 12.88 4.20
CA ARG A 119 -2.67 13.90 4.29
C ARG A 119 -2.16 15.30 3.92
N ALA A 120 -0.96 15.67 4.33
CA ALA A 120 -0.36 16.95 3.98
C ALA A 120 -0.17 17.08 2.47
N THR A 121 0.41 16.06 1.84
CA THR A 121 0.67 16.02 0.39
C THR A 121 -0.60 15.86 -0.44
N CYS A 122 -1.60 15.06 -0.01
CA CYS A 122 -2.93 15.05 -0.64
C CYS A 122 -3.62 16.42 -0.58
N GLY A 123 -3.37 17.20 0.47
CA GLY A 123 -3.87 18.56 0.60
C GLY A 123 -3.32 19.53 -0.45
N LEU A 124 -2.29 19.15 -1.20
CA LEU A 124 -1.68 19.94 -2.27
C LEU A 124 -2.24 19.60 -3.66
N MET A 125 -3.14 18.62 -3.75
CA MET A 125 -3.74 18.23 -5.02
C MET A 125 -4.53 19.39 -5.65
N PRO A 126 -4.31 19.70 -6.93
CA PRO A 126 -5.05 20.75 -7.65
C PRO A 126 -6.55 20.54 -7.57
N ALA A 127 -7.27 21.65 -7.48
CA ALA A 127 -8.69 21.63 -7.23
C ALA A 127 -9.51 21.07 -8.41
N SER A 128 -8.95 21.11 -9.62
CA SER A 128 -9.51 20.50 -10.83
C SER A 128 -9.77 19.00 -10.67
N ILE A 129 -8.86 18.27 -10.00
CA ILE A 129 -9.03 16.84 -9.68
C ILE A 129 -10.32 16.61 -8.88
N TRP A 130 -10.58 17.45 -7.88
CA TRP A 130 -11.74 17.32 -7.00
C TRP A 130 -13.06 17.70 -7.68
N ARG A 131 -13.02 18.43 -8.81
CA ARG A 131 -14.21 18.75 -9.63
C ARG A 131 -14.60 17.63 -10.59
N SER A 132 -13.70 16.66 -10.82
CA SER A 132 -13.97 15.50 -11.66
C SER A 132 -14.77 14.41 -10.92
N SER A 133 -15.13 13.34 -11.63
CA SER A 133 -15.73 12.14 -11.02
C SER A 133 -14.85 11.49 -9.96
N PHE A 134 -13.53 11.70 -10.01
CA PHE A 134 -12.61 11.26 -8.96
C PHE A 134 -12.95 11.90 -7.61
N GLY A 135 -13.29 13.19 -7.58
CA GLY A 135 -13.68 13.87 -6.35
C GLY A 135 -14.95 13.27 -5.72
N VAL A 136 -15.92 12.88 -6.57
CA VAL A 136 -17.14 12.20 -6.12
C VAL A 136 -16.82 10.82 -5.54
N ASP A 137 -15.99 10.03 -6.22
CA ASP A 137 -15.55 8.72 -5.74
C ASP A 137 -14.79 8.82 -4.40
N ARG A 138 -13.91 9.81 -4.25
CA ARG A 138 -13.16 10.02 -3.00
C ARG A 138 -14.04 10.54 -1.87
N ALA A 139 -15.05 11.37 -2.15
CA ALA A 139 -16.04 11.77 -1.15
C ALA A 139 -16.81 10.54 -0.60
N ALA A 140 -17.19 9.60 -1.46
CA ALA A 140 -17.81 8.34 -1.05
C ALA A 140 -16.86 7.46 -0.22
N LEU A 141 -15.60 7.34 -0.64
CA LEU A 141 -14.57 6.59 0.09
C LEU A 141 -14.35 7.14 1.52
N ILE A 142 -14.30 8.47 1.67
CA ILE A 142 -14.01 9.14 2.94
C ILE A 142 -15.26 9.25 3.82
N GLY A 143 -16.46 9.23 3.23
CA GLY A 143 -17.73 9.31 3.94
C GLY A 143 -18.21 10.74 4.23
N HIS A 144 -17.70 11.75 3.51
CA HIS A 144 -18.23 13.12 3.56
C HIS A 144 -17.99 13.88 2.25
N LYS A 145 -18.79 14.91 2.02
CA LYS A 145 -18.69 15.74 0.80
C LYS A 145 -17.40 16.54 0.78
N LEU A 146 -16.70 16.48 -0.35
CA LEU A 146 -15.55 17.34 -0.65
C LEU A 146 -16.02 18.58 -1.42
N ASP A 147 -15.46 19.73 -1.05
CA ASP A 147 -15.78 21.04 -1.63
C ASP A 147 -14.50 21.56 -2.31
N PRO A 148 -14.39 21.48 -3.65
CA PRO A 148 -13.18 21.81 -4.38
C PRO A 148 -12.68 23.25 -4.13
N ASP A 149 -13.60 24.23 -4.06
CA ASP A 149 -13.24 25.63 -3.86
C ASP A 149 -12.68 25.86 -2.44
N LYS A 150 -13.21 25.17 -1.43
CA LYS A 150 -12.65 25.21 -0.08
C LYS A 150 -11.30 24.49 0.03
N LEU A 151 -11.10 23.41 -0.72
CA LEU A 151 -9.82 22.70 -0.76
C LEU A 151 -8.74 23.57 -1.42
N GLU A 152 -9.09 24.25 -2.51
CA GLU A 152 -8.22 25.20 -3.20
C GLU A 152 -7.77 26.34 -2.29
N LYS A 153 -8.70 26.95 -1.55
CA LYS A 153 -8.40 28.01 -0.57
C LYS A 153 -7.47 27.55 0.55
N LYS A 154 -7.39 26.23 0.82
CA LYS A 154 -6.55 25.64 1.87
C LYS A 154 -5.13 25.27 1.41
N LEU A 155 -4.80 25.50 0.14
CA LEU A 155 -3.48 25.16 -0.40
C LEU A 155 -2.33 25.81 0.39
N PRO A 156 -2.36 27.12 0.75
CA PRO A 156 -1.31 27.72 1.57
C PRO A 156 -1.13 27.04 2.93
N GLU A 157 -2.22 26.72 3.63
CA GLU A 157 -2.16 26.02 4.92
C GLU A 157 -1.66 24.59 4.77
N ASN A 158 -1.96 23.90 3.66
CA ASN A 158 -1.42 22.57 3.39
C ASN A 158 0.07 22.61 3.00
N LEU A 159 0.54 23.66 2.33
CA LEU A 159 1.97 23.89 2.11
C LEU A 159 2.70 24.08 3.45
N LEU A 160 2.14 24.86 4.38
CA LEU A 160 2.69 25.00 5.74
C LEU A 160 2.69 23.67 6.51
N LYS A 161 1.73 22.76 6.26
CA LYS A 161 1.78 21.41 6.85
C LYS A 161 2.91 20.57 6.29
N LEU A 162 3.13 20.61 4.98
CA LEU A 162 4.30 19.96 4.37
C LEU A 162 5.58 20.55 4.97
N ASP A 163 5.65 21.87 5.09
CA ASP A 163 6.77 22.59 5.70
C ASP A 163 7.13 22.10 7.11
N MET A 164 6.13 21.95 7.98
CA MET A 164 6.32 21.41 9.33
C MET A 164 6.90 19.99 9.31
N HIS A 165 6.47 19.14 8.36
CA HIS A 165 7.04 17.81 8.23
C HIS A 165 8.49 17.83 7.74
N LEU A 166 8.80 18.66 6.74
CA LEU A 166 10.16 18.81 6.21
C LEU A 166 11.11 19.36 7.28
N SER A 167 10.66 20.32 8.08
CA SER A 167 11.42 20.87 9.22
C SER A 167 11.83 19.81 10.24
N ILE A 168 10.97 18.83 10.50
CA ILE A 168 11.30 17.72 11.42
C ILE A 168 12.31 16.75 10.78
N LEU A 169 12.24 16.55 9.46
CA LEU A 169 13.09 15.61 8.72
C LEU A 169 14.48 16.18 8.43
N GLU A 170 14.61 17.49 8.26
CA GLU A 170 15.85 18.13 7.80
C GLU A 170 17.05 17.85 8.71
N PRO A 171 17.00 18.02 10.05
CA PRO A 171 18.14 17.72 10.90
C PRO A 171 18.58 16.26 10.77
N MET A 172 17.63 15.32 10.61
CA MET A 172 17.94 13.91 10.45
C MET A 172 18.72 13.59 9.17
N LEU A 173 18.59 14.41 8.12
CA LEU A 173 19.19 14.16 6.80
C LEU A 173 20.36 15.11 6.47
N ALA A 174 20.39 16.29 7.09
CA ALA A 174 21.49 17.24 7.01
C ALA A 174 22.68 16.81 7.87
N GLU A 175 22.41 16.20 9.03
CA GLU A 175 23.44 15.80 10.01
C GLU A 175 23.77 14.31 9.98
N SER A 176 23.13 13.51 9.12
CA SER A 176 23.31 12.06 9.12
C SER A 176 24.71 11.63 8.66
N GLU A 177 25.37 10.79 9.46
CA GLU A 177 26.62 10.10 9.08
C GLU A 177 26.41 9.05 7.94
N GLY A 178 25.17 8.67 7.67
CA GLY A 178 24.77 7.73 6.63
C GLY A 178 23.88 8.35 5.55
N PRO A 179 23.80 7.77 4.34
CA PRO A 179 23.00 8.34 3.25
C PRO A 179 21.47 8.16 3.43
N TRP A 180 21.03 7.34 4.40
CA TRP A 180 19.65 6.86 4.59
C TRP A 180 19.14 7.12 6.02
N LEU A 181 17.82 7.20 6.19
CA LEU A 181 17.14 7.68 7.41
C LEU A 181 17.53 6.95 8.71
N PHE A 182 17.88 5.67 8.64
CA PHE A 182 18.23 4.84 9.81
C PHE A 182 19.70 4.42 9.81
N SER A 183 20.59 5.18 9.14
CA SER A 183 22.02 4.88 9.05
C SER A 183 22.31 3.45 8.58
N THR A 184 21.51 2.96 7.65
CA THR A 184 21.65 1.63 7.04
C THR A 184 22.63 1.67 5.87
N ALA A 185 23.07 0.50 5.39
CA ALA A 185 23.92 0.43 4.19
C ALA A 185 23.13 0.66 2.88
N THR A 186 21.86 0.25 2.85
CA THR A 186 20.94 0.40 1.72
C THR A 186 19.64 1.05 2.19
N PRO A 187 18.82 1.64 1.29
CA PRO A 187 17.52 2.17 1.65
C PRO A 187 16.66 1.13 2.38
N SER A 188 15.94 1.59 3.40
CA SER A 188 15.00 0.79 4.19
C SER A 188 13.54 1.06 3.79
N LEU A 189 12.59 0.36 4.40
CA LEU A 189 11.16 0.66 4.25
C LEU A 189 10.84 2.12 4.60
N ALA A 190 11.54 2.71 5.58
CA ALA A 190 11.33 4.11 5.96
C ALA A 190 11.73 5.06 4.81
N ASP A 191 12.86 4.80 4.16
CA ASP A 191 13.33 5.59 3.02
C ASP A 191 12.36 5.44 1.85
N VAL A 192 11.95 4.21 1.51
CA VAL A 192 10.98 3.96 0.44
C VAL A 192 9.65 4.66 0.73
N ALA A 193 9.17 4.59 1.98
CA ALA A 193 7.95 5.24 2.41
C ALA A 193 8.02 6.76 2.17
N LEU A 194 9.03 7.42 2.73
CA LEU A 194 9.18 8.86 2.56
C LEU A 194 9.36 9.24 1.09
N TYR A 195 10.09 8.43 0.32
CA TYR A 195 10.43 8.74 -1.07
C TYR A 195 9.21 8.63 -1.98
N TYR A 196 8.44 7.53 -1.93
CA TYR A 196 7.27 7.37 -2.79
C TYR A 196 6.26 8.49 -2.53
N GLN A 197 6.06 8.87 -1.26
CA GLN A 197 5.05 9.85 -0.90
C GLN A 197 5.49 11.27 -1.26
N THR A 198 6.79 11.57 -1.09
CA THR A 198 7.34 12.86 -1.51
C THR A 198 7.28 12.98 -3.02
N LEU A 199 7.73 11.96 -3.76
CA LEU A 199 7.65 11.91 -5.22
C LEU A 199 6.21 12.10 -5.70
N TRP A 200 5.28 11.25 -5.26
CA TRP A 200 3.89 11.37 -5.67
C TRP A 200 3.28 12.74 -5.31
N GLY A 201 3.53 13.22 -4.09
CA GLY A 201 3.00 14.48 -3.58
C GLY A 201 3.51 15.71 -4.35
N THR A 202 4.79 15.75 -4.70
CA THR A 202 5.37 16.85 -5.48
C THR A 202 4.89 16.82 -6.92
N GLU A 203 4.73 15.63 -7.50
CA GLU A 203 4.31 15.47 -8.90
C GLU A 203 2.84 15.84 -9.09
N ILE A 204 1.94 15.34 -8.23
CA ILE A 204 0.50 15.64 -8.31
C ILE A 204 0.24 17.13 -8.00
N ALA A 205 0.96 17.71 -7.04
CA ALA A 205 0.84 19.14 -6.72
C ALA A 205 1.28 20.04 -7.88
N ALA A 206 2.28 19.59 -8.66
CA ALA A 206 2.76 20.31 -9.85
C ALA A 206 1.81 20.18 -11.06
N GLY A 207 0.71 19.41 -10.93
CA GLY A 207 -0.28 19.24 -12.00
C GLY A 207 -0.10 18.01 -12.87
N ARG A 208 0.80 17.09 -12.51
CA ARG A 208 1.05 15.87 -13.30
C ARG A 208 0.15 14.72 -12.89
N TYR A 209 -0.08 13.79 -13.81
CA TYR A 209 -0.90 12.59 -13.59
C TYR A 209 -2.39 12.89 -13.32
N ILE A 210 -2.84 14.13 -13.54
CA ILE A 210 -4.24 14.54 -13.42
C ILE A 210 -5.08 13.80 -14.47
N GLU A 211 -4.58 13.71 -15.70
CA GLU A 211 -5.28 13.00 -16.77
C GLU A 211 -5.49 11.53 -16.40
N ASN A 212 -4.45 10.86 -15.92
CA ASN A 212 -4.53 9.47 -15.51
C ASN A 212 -5.47 9.26 -14.31
N ILE A 213 -5.37 10.08 -13.27
CA ILE A 213 -6.14 9.90 -12.04
C ILE A 213 -7.63 10.21 -12.25
N THR A 214 -7.95 11.13 -13.16
CA THR A 214 -9.33 11.51 -13.51
C THR A 214 -9.91 10.69 -14.68
N MET A 215 -9.15 9.71 -15.19
CA MET A 215 -9.51 8.89 -16.35
C MET A 215 -9.84 9.73 -17.61
N GLY A 216 -9.04 10.77 -17.86
CA GLY A 216 -9.13 11.64 -19.04
C GLY A 216 -10.12 12.80 -18.93
N GLN A 217 -10.76 13.01 -17.76
CA GLN A 217 -11.72 14.11 -17.59
C GLN A 217 -11.07 15.48 -17.41
N THR A 218 -9.81 15.51 -16.99
CA THR A 218 -9.06 16.75 -16.71
C THR A 218 -7.64 16.57 -17.22
N PRO A 219 -7.10 17.48 -18.04
CA PRO A 219 -5.73 17.40 -18.53
C PRO A 219 -4.72 17.67 -17.42
N ASP A 220 -3.46 17.29 -17.65
CA ASP A 220 -2.34 17.71 -16.81
C ASP A 220 -2.16 19.24 -16.87
N GLU A 221 -1.71 19.79 -15.75
CA GLU A 221 -1.49 21.23 -15.53
C GLU A 221 0.00 21.52 -15.31
N THR A 222 0.37 22.80 -15.26
CA THR A 222 1.72 23.23 -14.89
C THR A 222 1.64 24.22 -13.75
N ASN A 223 1.68 23.69 -12.53
CA ASN A 223 1.58 24.46 -11.30
C ASN A 223 2.94 24.54 -10.59
N GLU A 224 3.08 25.54 -9.71
CA GLU A 224 4.26 25.66 -8.86
C GLU A 224 4.40 24.47 -7.89
N GLY A 225 3.28 23.89 -7.48
CA GLY A 225 3.21 22.70 -6.64
C GLY A 225 3.85 22.90 -5.27
N ALA A 226 4.70 21.96 -4.86
CA ALA A 226 5.38 22.00 -3.56
C ALA A 226 6.64 22.87 -3.52
N LYS A 227 7.08 23.46 -4.65
CA LYS A 227 8.35 24.21 -4.75
C LYS A 227 8.54 25.36 -3.74
N PRO A 228 7.50 26.09 -3.29
CA PRO A 228 7.67 27.16 -2.29
C PRO A 228 8.22 26.66 -0.94
N VAL A 229 8.02 25.36 -0.63
CA VAL A 229 8.50 24.75 0.61
C VAL A 229 9.57 23.70 0.37
N PHE A 230 9.43 22.87 -0.66
CA PHE A 230 10.37 21.79 -0.99
C PHE A 230 11.40 22.26 -2.02
N ASN A 231 12.46 22.90 -1.54
CA ASN A 231 13.59 23.42 -2.33
C ASN A 231 14.91 23.36 -1.53
N ASP A 232 16.02 23.63 -2.21
CA ASP A 232 17.39 23.57 -1.69
C ASP A 232 17.72 24.69 -0.69
N GLU A 233 17.11 25.87 -0.84
CA GLU A 233 17.29 26.97 0.10
C GLU A 233 16.73 26.65 1.49
N ARG A 234 15.63 25.91 1.56
CA ARG A 234 14.94 25.60 2.82
C ARG A 234 15.32 24.25 3.42
N TYR A 235 15.46 23.21 2.59
CA TYR A 235 15.68 21.82 3.03
C TYR A 235 16.73 21.09 2.18
N PRO A 236 18.00 21.56 2.19
CA PRO A 236 19.07 20.98 1.38
C PRO A 236 19.35 19.50 1.71
N GLY A 237 19.25 19.10 2.98
CA GLY A 237 19.44 17.73 3.44
C GLY A 237 18.37 16.78 2.90
N VAL A 238 17.09 17.14 3.06
CA VAL A 238 15.97 16.35 2.51
C VAL A 238 16.07 16.28 0.99
N LEU A 239 16.35 17.38 0.30
CA LEU A 239 16.43 17.38 -1.17
C LEU A 239 17.60 16.53 -1.68
N SER A 240 18.76 16.60 -1.01
CA SER A 240 19.93 15.77 -1.31
C SER A 240 19.62 14.28 -1.12
N TRP A 241 18.91 13.92 -0.04
CA TRP A 241 18.41 12.55 0.18
C TRP A 241 17.40 12.13 -0.89
N PHE A 242 16.48 13.00 -1.29
CA PHE A 242 15.49 12.71 -2.33
C PHE A 242 16.16 12.39 -3.67
N HIS A 243 17.13 13.20 -4.09
CA HIS A 243 17.91 12.94 -5.31
C HIS A 243 18.81 11.70 -5.20
N ARG A 244 19.29 11.35 -4.00
CA ARG A 244 19.97 10.05 -3.78
C ARG A 244 19.01 8.88 -3.98
N MET A 245 17.81 8.95 -3.42
CA MET A 245 16.78 7.92 -3.60
C MET A 245 16.38 7.75 -5.06
N GLN A 246 16.21 8.86 -5.78
CA GLN A 246 15.91 8.84 -7.21
C GLN A 246 17.01 8.14 -8.01
N ARG A 247 18.27 8.58 -7.87
CA ARG A 247 19.41 7.93 -8.54
C ARG A 247 19.52 6.45 -8.20
N TYR A 248 19.39 6.11 -6.92
CA TYR A 248 19.44 4.72 -6.46
C TYR A 248 18.38 3.86 -7.18
N PHE A 249 17.15 4.36 -7.32
CA PHE A 249 16.11 3.63 -8.04
C PHE A 249 16.28 3.64 -9.55
N ASP A 250 16.80 4.72 -10.15
CA ASP A 250 17.08 4.80 -11.59
C ASP A 250 18.15 3.78 -12.02
N GLU A 251 19.14 3.51 -11.16
CA GLU A 251 20.21 2.54 -11.40
C GLU A 251 19.75 1.07 -11.23
N LEU A 252 18.61 0.83 -10.59
CA LEU A 252 18.08 -0.53 -10.43
C LEU A 252 17.37 -1.01 -11.69
N HIS A 253 17.62 -2.27 -12.06
CA HIS A 253 16.92 -2.95 -13.14
C HIS A 253 15.41 -2.98 -12.89
N SER A 254 14.64 -2.85 -13.98
CA SER A 254 13.21 -3.13 -13.94
C SER A 254 12.99 -4.60 -13.60
N VAL A 255 11.98 -4.85 -12.78
CA VAL A 255 11.53 -6.20 -12.38
C VAL A 255 10.08 -6.45 -12.78
N GLU A 256 9.48 -5.53 -13.52
CA GLU A 256 8.12 -5.71 -14.03
C GLU A 256 8.12 -6.52 -15.31
N ASP A 257 7.38 -7.61 -15.30
CA ASP A 257 7.01 -8.39 -16.48
C ASP A 257 5.83 -7.71 -17.19
N GLN A 258 6.10 -7.17 -18.38
CA GLN A 258 5.12 -6.49 -19.23
C GLN A 258 4.41 -7.44 -20.20
N GLU A 259 4.90 -8.67 -20.36
CA GLU A 259 4.38 -9.65 -21.31
C GLU A 259 3.21 -10.42 -20.71
N THR A 260 3.33 -10.87 -19.46
CA THR A 260 2.29 -11.66 -18.78
C THR A 260 1.01 -10.84 -18.59
N LYS A 261 -0.11 -11.38 -19.09
CA LYS A 261 -1.44 -10.76 -18.98
C LYS A 261 -2.31 -11.47 -17.93
N LEU A 262 -3.39 -10.82 -17.51
CA LEU A 262 -4.33 -11.30 -16.50
C LEU A 262 -4.73 -12.77 -16.67
N LYS A 263 -5.07 -13.21 -17.89
CA LYS A 263 -5.45 -14.61 -18.15
C LYS A 263 -4.34 -15.59 -17.74
N SER A 264 -3.08 -15.29 -18.07
CA SER A 264 -1.93 -16.11 -17.69
C SER A 264 -1.69 -16.07 -16.19
N VAL A 265 -1.81 -14.89 -15.56
CA VAL A 265 -1.73 -14.76 -14.10
C VAL A 265 -2.76 -15.68 -13.42
N LEU A 266 -4.02 -15.61 -13.82
CA LEU A 266 -5.10 -16.42 -13.22
C LEU A 266 -4.86 -17.92 -13.38
N GLU A 267 -4.40 -18.38 -14.55
CA GLU A 267 -4.06 -19.79 -14.77
C GLU A 267 -2.86 -20.23 -13.91
N GLN A 268 -1.84 -19.39 -13.77
CA GLN A 268 -0.71 -19.68 -12.88
C GLN A 268 -1.11 -19.69 -11.40
N MET A 269 -2.02 -18.81 -10.98
CA MET A 269 -2.59 -18.83 -9.62
C MET A 269 -3.36 -20.13 -9.37
N LYS A 270 -4.20 -20.59 -10.31
CA LYS A 270 -4.90 -21.89 -10.21
C LYS A 270 -3.94 -23.06 -10.08
N GLN A 271 -2.80 -23.02 -10.76
CA GLN A 271 -1.79 -24.09 -10.69
C GLN A 271 -0.87 -23.97 -9.48
N SER A 272 -0.87 -22.82 -8.80
CA SER A 272 -0.01 -22.59 -7.64
C SER A 272 -0.44 -23.50 -6.49
N PRO A 273 0.52 -24.15 -5.79
CA PRO A 273 0.19 -24.91 -4.59
C PRO A 273 -0.37 -23.95 -3.54
N ALA A 274 -1.34 -24.40 -2.75
CA ALA A 274 -1.75 -23.65 -1.58
C ALA A 274 -0.54 -23.56 -0.63
N LEU A 275 -0.20 -22.34 -0.17
CA LEU A 275 0.68 -22.17 0.98
C LEU A 275 0.08 -22.99 2.12
N GLY A 276 0.78 -24.05 2.57
CA GLY A 276 0.24 -24.98 3.56
C GLY A 276 -0.10 -24.29 4.89
N PRO A 277 -0.70 -24.98 5.88
CA PRO A 277 -1.17 -24.36 7.11
C PRO A 277 -0.12 -23.55 7.89
N LYS A 278 1.16 -23.95 7.81
CA LYS A 278 2.29 -23.26 8.46
C LYS A 278 2.71 -21.95 7.77
N SER A 279 2.20 -21.70 6.57
CA SER A 279 2.51 -20.52 5.74
C SER A 279 1.27 -19.63 5.54
N LEU A 280 0.18 -19.89 6.28
CA LEU A 280 -1.04 -19.10 6.23
C LEU A 280 -0.91 -17.72 6.88
N LEU A 281 -0.03 -17.59 7.88
CA LEU A 281 0.18 -16.34 8.60
C LEU A 281 1.63 -15.93 8.47
N LEU A 282 1.85 -14.64 8.30
CA LEU A 282 3.18 -14.05 8.39
C LEU A 282 3.72 -14.19 9.82
N PRO A 283 5.04 -14.35 9.98
CA PRO A 283 5.66 -14.45 11.30
C PRO A 283 5.39 -13.21 12.14
N THR A 284 4.96 -13.42 13.38
CA THR A 284 4.75 -12.38 14.38
C THR A 284 5.36 -12.83 15.71
N PRO A 285 5.85 -11.91 16.57
CA PRO A 285 6.56 -12.28 17.79
C PRO A 285 5.75 -13.11 18.81
N ARG A 286 4.42 -13.08 18.70
CA ARG A 286 3.49 -13.74 19.62
C ARG A 286 2.31 -14.36 18.87
N ALA A 287 1.86 -15.52 19.35
CA ALA A 287 0.63 -16.14 18.86
C ALA A 287 -0.61 -15.28 19.20
N SER A 288 -1.72 -15.56 18.52
CA SER A 288 -3.02 -14.93 18.83
C SER A 288 -3.48 -15.25 20.25
N HIS A 289 -4.19 -14.30 20.85
CA HIS A 289 -4.78 -14.48 22.17
C HIS A 289 -6.15 -15.15 22.02
N ALA A 290 -6.17 -16.44 21.70
CA ALA A 290 -7.38 -17.19 21.32
C ALA A 290 -8.59 -16.96 22.26
N LYS A 291 -8.39 -16.96 23.58
CA LYS A 291 -9.46 -16.71 24.56
C LYS A 291 -10.10 -15.31 24.46
N LEU A 292 -9.34 -14.29 24.05
CA LEU A 292 -9.85 -12.93 23.85
C LEU A 292 -10.50 -12.81 22.49
N ASP A 293 -9.88 -13.38 21.46
CA ASP A 293 -10.46 -13.42 20.11
C ASP A 293 -11.84 -14.12 20.13
N GLU A 294 -11.98 -15.25 20.82
CA GLU A 294 -13.26 -15.95 21.02
C GLU A 294 -14.33 -15.10 21.74
N LYS A 295 -13.94 -14.31 22.75
CA LYS A 295 -14.87 -13.39 23.43
C LYS A 295 -15.41 -12.30 22.51
N THR A 296 -14.68 -12.00 21.42
CA THR A 296 -15.12 -11.09 20.36
C THR A 296 -15.82 -11.80 19.20
N GLY A 297 -16.05 -13.11 19.32
CA GLY A 297 -16.67 -13.95 18.28
C GLY A 297 -15.74 -14.34 17.13
N LEU A 298 -14.44 -14.04 17.24
CA LEU A 298 -13.43 -14.33 16.23
C LEU A 298 -12.80 -15.70 16.48
N LYS A 299 -13.45 -16.75 15.96
CA LYS A 299 -12.94 -18.13 15.97
C LYS A 299 -12.81 -18.67 14.56
N LYS A 300 -11.88 -19.59 14.34
CA LYS A 300 -11.72 -20.28 13.05
C LYS A 300 -13.07 -20.87 12.61
N GLY A 301 -13.45 -20.63 11.35
CA GLY A 301 -14.73 -21.03 10.77
C GLY A 301 -15.86 -20.02 10.95
N ALA A 302 -15.69 -18.96 11.74
CA ALA A 302 -16.71 -17.91 11.87
C ALA A 302 -16.82 -17.09 10.57
N LEU A 303 -18.05 -16.74 10.18
CA LEU A 303 -18.28 -15.75 9.13
C LEU A 303 -17.98 -14.35 9.69
N VAL A 304 -17.10 -13.61 9.04
CA VAL A 304 -16.64 -12.29 9.48
C VAL A 304 -16.68 -11.28 8.34
N SER A 305 -16.87 -10.02 8.68
CA SER A 305 -16.63 -8.88 7.81
C SER A 305 -15.32 -8.21 8.19
N VAL A 306 -14.52 -7.87 7.19
CA VAL A 306 -13.25 -7.16 7.33
C VAL A 306 -13.31 -5.86 6.55
N ALA A 307 -13.10 -4.74 7.23
CA ALA A 307 -13.08 -3.40 6.63
C ALA A 307 -12.02 -2.51 7.30
N PRO A 308 -11.45 -1.51 6.62
CA PRO A 308 -10.59 -0.51 7.26
C PRO A 308 -11.29 0.24 8.39
N ASP A 309 -10.53 0.74 9.35
CA ASP A 309 -11.05 1.59 10.44
C ASP A 309 -11.07 3.09 10.09
N ASP A 310 -10.49 3.49 8.95
CA ASP A 310 -10.30 4.86 8.51
C ASP A 310 -11.23 5.27 7.36
N THR A 311 -11.04 4.78 6.14
CA THR A 311 -11.79 5.11 4.91
C THR A 311 -12.14 3.85 4.12
N GLY A 312 -13.23 3.87 3.36
CA GLY A 312 -13.77 2.68 2.67
C GLY A 312 -14.39 1.66 3.63
N ARG A 313 -14.97 2.15 4.73
CA ARG A 313 -15.57 1.30 5.79
C ARG A 313 -16.83 0.59 5.33
N ASP A 314 -17.50 1.17 4.33
CA ASP A 314 -18.79 0.69 3.80
C ASP A 314 -18.63 -0.38 2.70
N ASP A 315 -17.40 -0.75 2.36
CA ASP A 315 -17.06 -1.80 1.39
C ASP A 315 -16.34 -2.99 2.07
N PRO A 316 -16.95 -3.66 3.08
CA PRO A 316 -16.32 -4.78 3.76
C PRO A 316 -16.17 -5.98 2.82
N THR A 317 -15.09 -6.75 3.01
CA THR A 317 -15.00 -8.12 2.48
C THR A 317 -15.52 -9.10 3.51
N ILE A 318 -16.55 -9.87 3.14
CA ILE A 318 -17.15 -10.90 3.98
C ILE A 318 -16.52 -12.25 3.62
N GLY A 319 -16.18 -13.05 4.63
CA GLY A 319 -15.61 -14.36 4.42
C GLY A 319 -15.54 -15.21 5.67
N THR A 320 -15.18 -16.48 5.50
CA THR A 320 -14.97 -17.42 6.59
C THR A 320 -13.56 -17.23 7.15
N LEU A 321 -13.43 -16.98 8.46
CA LEU A 321 -12.16 -16.82 9.15
C LEU A 321 -11.35 -18.14 9.11
N ILE A 322 -10.23 -18.15 8.41
CA ILE A 322 -9.33 -19.33 8.33
C ILE A 322 -8.23 -19.26 9.38
N ALA A 323 -7.63 -18.09 9.56
CA ALA A 323 -6.51 -17.88 10.47
C ALA A 323 -6.48 -16.46 11.03
N LEU A 324 -5.89 -16.30 12.22
CA LEU A 324 -5.79 -15.04 12.94
C LEU A 324 -4.50 -15.01 13.77
N SER A 325 -3.73 -13.94 13.65
CA SER A 325 -2.58 -13.61 14.50
C SER A 325 -2.81 -12.25 15.18
N PRO A 326 -1.90 -11.71 15.99
CA PRO A 326 -1.99 -10.31 16.44
C PRO A 326 -1.88 -9.28 15.31
N GLU A 327 -1.25 -9.63 14.18
CA GLU A 327 -0.96 -8.69 13.08
C GLU A 327 -1.79 -8.93 11.82
N GLU A 328 -2.41 -10.10 11.66
CA GLU A 328 -3.02 -10.54 10.41
C GLU A 328 -4.32 -11.30 10.63
N VAL A 329 -5.28 -11.12 9.72
CA VAL A 329 -6.50 -11.90 9.58
C VAL A 329 -6.59 -12.48 8.18
N VAL A 330 -6.93 -13.76 8.08
CA VAL A 330 -7.04 -14.48 6.81
C VAL A 330 -8.43 -15.06 6.67
N ILE A 331 -9.10 -14.73 5.57
CA ILE A 331 -10.45 -15.20 5.26
C ILE A 331 -10.48 -15.97 3.95
N GLN A 332 -11.36 -16.97 3.86
CA GLN A 332 -11.89 -17.44 2.59
C GLN A 332 -13.03 -16.49 2.21
N PRO A 333 -12.94 -15.71 1.13
CA PRO A 333 -13.99 -14.77 0.77
C PRO A 333 -15.29 -15.54 0.48
N GLN A 334 -16.41 -14.93 0.87
CA GLN A 334 -17.74 -15.49 0.60
C GLN A 334 -18.03 -15.44 -0.89
N ALA A 335 -18.64 -16.50 -1.42
CA ALA A 335 -19.07 -16.54 -2.81
C ALA A 335 -20.04 -15.39 -3.13
N LEU A 336 -19.77 -14.70 -4.24
CA LEU A 336 -20.65 -13.70 -4.83
C LEU A 336 -21.60 -14.34 -5.87
N GLU A 337 -22.24 -13.56 -6.74
CA GLU A 337 -23.26 -14.06 -7.67
C GLU A 337 -22.70 -15.09 -8.66
N ASN A 338 -21.47 -14.85 -9.14
CA ASN A 338 -20.75 -15.75 -10.04
C ASN A 338 -19.62 -16.48 -9.30
N PRO A 339 -19.29 -17.74 -9.66
CA PRO A 339 -18.11 -18.41 -9.12
C PRO A 339 -16.83 -17.61 -9.38
N ALA A 340 -15.93 -17.56 -8.40
CA ALA A 340 -14.63 -16.94 -8.56
C ALA A 340 -13.79 -17.73 -9.56
N THR A 341 -13.01 -17.04 -10.37
CA THR A 341 -12.03 -17.70 -11.26
C THR A 341 -10.98 -18.47 -10.46
N VAL A 342 -10.56 -17.96 -9.30
CA VAL A 342 -9.54 -18.59 -8.45
C VAL A 342 -10.06 -18.64 -7.02
N GLU A 343 -10.01 -19.82 -6.40
CA GLU A 343 -10.19 -19.94 -4.95
C GLU A 343 -8.97 -19.34 -4.24
N THR A 344 -9.14 -18.15 -3.70
CA THR A 344 -8.09 -17.41 -3.00
C THR A 344 -8.35 -17.33 -1.50
N ARG A 345 -7.28 -17.13 -0.74
CA ARG A 345 -7.36 -16.66 0.64
C ARG A 345 -7.03 -15.17 0.64
N ILE A 346 -7.81 -14.36 1.35
CA ILE A 346 -7.59 -12.92 1.43
C ILE A 346 -7.00 -12.59 2.81
N HIS A 347 -5.89 -11.88 2.79
CA HIS A 347 -5.12 -11.49 3.95
C HIS A 347 -5.25 -9.99 4.17
N PHE A 348 -5.59 -9.59 5.40
CA PHE A 348 -5.63 -8.20 5.83
C PHE A 348 -4.79 -8.02 7.09
N PRO A 349 -4.13 -6.87 7.28
CA PRO A 349 -3.54 -6.57 8.57
C PRO A 349 -4.68 -6.39 9.59
N ARG A 350 -4.47 -6.79 10.84
CA ARG A 350 -5.44 -6.47 11.92
C ARG A 350 -5.39 -5.01 12.31
N LEU A 351 -4.23 -4.41 12.18
CA LEU A 351 -3.99 -3.04 12.57
C LEU A 351 -4.49 -2.10 11.46
N GLY A 352 -5.35 -1.15 11.79
CA GLY A 352 -6.03 -0.30 10.80
C GLY A 352 -7.28 -0.94 10.17
N PHE A 353 -7.70 -2.11 10.68
CA PHE A 353 -8.89 -2.81 10.21
C PHE A 353 -9.77 -3.25 11.37
N VAL A 354 -11.07 -3.34 11.09
CA VAL A 354 -12.06 -3.90 12.00
C VAL A 354 -12.54 -5.22 11.45
N VAL A 355 -12.42 -6.27 12.28
CA VAL A 355 -12.97 -7.60 12.00
C VAL A 355 -14.18 -7.81 12.89
N ARG A 356 -15.35 -8.07 12.30
CA ARG A 356 -16.59 -8.30 13.06
C ARG A 356 -17.21 -9.63 12.65
N PRO A 357 -17.70 -10.44 13.60
CA PRO A 357 -18.59 -11.55 13.26
C PRO A 357 -19.81 -11.04 12.52
N VAL A 358 -20.16 -11.69 11.42
CA VAL A 358 -21.44 -11.47 10.75
C VAL A 358 -22.44 -12.36 11.48
N LYS A 359 -23.47 -11.76 12.10
CA LYS A 359 -24.59 -12.54 12.64
C LYS A 359 -25.32 -13.16 11.46
N ASP A 360 -25.68 -14.45 11.55
CA ASP A 360 -26.41 -15.16 10.51
C ASP A 360 -27.58 -14.32 9.99
N LYS A 361 -27.84 -14.44 8.68
CA LYS A 361 -28.84 -13.72 7.87
C LYS A 361 -30.29 -13.88 8.41
N ALA A 362 -30.57 -13.26 9.54
CA ALA A 362 -31.89 -12.89 10.00
C ALA A 362 -31.82 -11.39 10.30
N ASN A 363 -32.19 -10.58 9.31
CA ASN A 363 -32.28 -9.11 9.32
C ASN A 363 -31.02 -8.34 8.90
N LEU A 364 -30.63 -8.50 7.63
CA LEU A 364 -30.11 -7.39 6.82
C LEU A 364 -31.19 -6.97 5.83
#